data_AF-A0A7Y1V3V2-F1
#
_entry.id   AF-A0A7Y1V3V2-F1
#
_cell.length_a   1.000
_cell.length_b   1.000
_cell.length_c   1.000
_cell.angle_alpha   90.00
_cell.angle_beta   90.00
_cell.angle_gamma   90.00
#
_symmetry.space_group_name_H-M   'P 1'
#
loop_
_entity.id
_entity.type
_entity.pdbx_description
1 polymer ?
#
loop_
_entity_poly.entity_id
_entity_poly.type
_entity_poly.pdbx_seq_one_letter_code
_entity_poly.pdbx_strand_id
1 'polypeptide(L)'
;MINYQKISGQLLAMAVVATLGLSACSNATESKDVVEDKVEEVNLQVQQEMSELKLQMQSVQESLDSQLAKIEAKMADADEATQEKLQDAKTKLEAEGQKLSQRMQQLGADMNTDWDQFKMDAKQLAKNIENSIKALDVETPADNG
;
A
#
# COMPACT_ATOMS: atom_id res chain seq x y z
N MET A 1 -7.90 67.85 -27.35
CA MET A 1 -9.21 67.63 -26.71
C MET A 1 -9.72 66.25 -27.11
N ILE A 2 -9.97 65.42 -26.10
CA ILE A 2 -11.06 64.45 -25.95
C ILE A 2 -11.64 63.84 -27.25
N ASN A 3 -11.55 62.51 -27.41
CA ASN A 3 -12.70 61.59 -27.23
C ASN A 3 -12.39 60.17 -27.72
N TYR A 4 -12.06 59.29 -26.77
CA TYR A 4 -12.25 57.86 -26.92
C TYR A 4 -13.68 57.52 -26.50
N GLN A 5 -14.59 57.49 -27.47
CA GLN A 5 -15.86 56.80 -27.35
C GLN A 5 -16.13 56.07 -28.67
N LYS A 6 -16.05 54.74 -28.65
CA LYS A 6 -17.25 53.90 -28.72
C LYS A 6 -16.88 52.42 -28.62
N ILE A 7 -17.70 51.76 -27.82
CA ILE A 7 -17.70 50.36 -27.44
C ILE A 7 -18.16 49.50 -28.62
N SER A 8 -18.01 48.19 -28.44
CA SER A 8 -18.79 47.07 -29.00
C SER A 8 -18.38 46.48 -30.34
N GLY A 9 -17.96 45.21 -30.25
CA GLY A 9 -17.85 44.29 -31.37
C GLY A 9 -17.05 43.06 -30.95
N GLN A 10 -17.66 42.20 -30.12
CA GLN A 10 -17.18 40.82 -29.97
C GLN A 10 -17.01 40.22 -31.38
N LEU A 11 -15.80 39.79 -31.72
CA LEU A 11 -15.44 38.73 -32.67
C LEU A 11 -14.01 38.97 -33.13
N LEU A 12 -13.03 38.36 -32.46
CA LEU A 12 -11.87 37.87 -33.18
C LEU A 12 -11.24 36.69 -32.44
N ALA A 13 -11.57 35.52 -32.96
CA ALA A 13 -10.93 34.22 -32.85
C ALA A 13 -9.56 34.17 -32.12
N MET A 14 -9.53 33.46 -30.99
CA MET A 14 -8.33 32.74 -30.57
C MET A 14 -8.14 31.54 -31.51
N ALA A 15 -7.32 31.72 -32.54
CA ALA A 15 -6.70 30.61 -33.26
C ALA A 15 -5.46 30.17 -32.46
N VAL A 16 -5.63 29.21 -31.54
CA VAL A 16 -4.49 28.50 -30.94
C VAL A 16 -4.04 27.43 -31.92
N VAL A 17 -2.91 27.74 -32.51
CA VAL A 17 -1.95 26.92 -33.27
C VAL A 17 -2.03 25.42 -32.95
N ALA A 18 -2.61 24.65 -33.87
CA ALA A 18 -2.48 23.20 -33.94
C ALA A 18 -1.22 22.81 -34.72
N THR A 19 -0.05 22.95 -34.09
CA THR A 19 1.21 22.40 -34.63
C THR A 19 1.97 21.62 -33.55
N LEU A 20 1.46 20.43 -33.26
CA LEU A 20 2.29 19.25 -33.00
C LEU A 20 1.83 18.26 -34.07
N GLY A 21 2.47 18.23 -35.23
CA GLY A 21 3.75 17.55 -35.35
C GLY A 21 3.48 16.13 -35.81
N LEU A 22 2.94 16.02 -37.02
CA LEU A 22 2.82 14.78 -37.78
C LEU A 22 4.22 14.24 -38.09
N SER A 23 4.79 13.49 -37.15
CA SER A 23 5.80 12.47 -37.44
C SER A 23 5.11 11.12 -37.63
N ALA A 24 4.15 11.09 -38.56
CA ALA A 24 3.55 9.87 -39.07
C ALA A 24 4.04 9.68 -40.51
N CYS A 25 5.24 9.10 -40.64
CA CYS A 25 5.76 8.62 -41.91
C CYS A 25 6.32 7.20 -41.74
N SER A 26 5.56 6.25 -42.28
CA SER A 26 5.97 4.93 -42.81
C SER A 26 6.75 3.96 -41.92
N ASN A 27 6.02 3.17 -41.11
CA ASN A 27 6.20 1.74 -40.78
C ASN A 27 5.71 1.48 -39.35
N ALA A 28 4.41 1.21 -39.19
CA ALA A 28 3.85 0.81 -37.90
C ALA A 28 2.68 -0.14 -38.12
N THR A 29 2.96 -1.29 -38.73
CA THR A 29 2.01 -2.42 -38.80
C THR A 29 2.49 -3.59 -37.93
N GLU A 30 3.54 -3.43 -37.12
CA GLU A 30 4.12 -4.48 -36.25
C GLU A 30 4.14 -4.11 -34.76
N SER A 31 3.18 -3.35 -34.25
CA SER A 31 3.22 -2.96 -32.82
C SER A 31 1.89 -3.05 -32.09
N LYS A 32 0.91 -3.77 -32.65
CA LYS A 32 -0.29 -4.13 -31.91
C LYS A 32 -0.04 -5.39 -31.08
N ASP A 33 0.48 -6.44 -31.73
CA ASP A 33 0.81 -7.72 -31.07
C ASP A 33 1.87 -7.56 -29.97
N VAL A 34 2.96 -6.82 -30.25
CA VAL A 34 4.04 -6.57 -29.26
C VAL A 34 3.59 -5.72 -28.06
N VAL A 35 2.54 -4.89 -28.23
CA VAL A 35 1.99 -4.07 -27.13
C VAL A 35 0.96 -4.88 -26.33
N GLU A 36 0.12 -5.68 -26.98
CA GLU A 36 -0.82 -6.58 -26.30
C GLU A 36 -0.07 -7.64 -25.47
N ASP A 37 0.97 -8.29 -26.03
CA ASP A 37 1.79 -9.28 -25.32
C ASP A 37 2.47 -8.69 -24.06
N LYS A 38 3.01 -7.47 -24.16
CA LYS A 38 3.67 -6.79 -23.03
C LYS A 38 2.67 -6.36 -21.96
N VAL A 39 1.46 -5.95 -22.34
CA VAL A 39 0.42 -5.59 -21.38
C VAL A 39 -0.07 -6.83 -20.63
N GLU A 40 -0.20 -7.97 -21.32
CA GLU A 40 -0.58 -9.25 -20.70
C GLU A 40 0.52 -9.77 -19.76
N GLU A 41 1.79 -9.71 -20.17
CA GLU A 41 2.93 -10.10 -19.32
C GLU A 41 3.03 -9.25 -18.03
N VAL A 42 2.89 -7.92 -18.15
CA VAL A 42 2.90 -7.02 -16.99
C VAL A 42 1.73 -7.31 -16.03
N ASN A 43 0.55 -7.61 -16.57
CA ASN A 43 -0.62 -7.95 -15.75
C ASN A 43 -0.42 -9.27 -14.99
N LEU A 44 0.14 -10.30 -15.65
CA LEU A 44 0.47 -11.57 -15.00
C LEU A 44 1.52 -11.39 -13.89
N GLN A 45 2.56 -10.59 -14.14
CA GLN A 45 3.58 -10.31 -13.14
C GLN A 45 3.00 -9.61 -11.90
N VAL A 46 2.17 -8.59 -12.12
CA VAL A 46 1.50 -7.87 -11.03
C VAL A 46 0.59 -8.81 -10.22
N GLN A 47 -0.17 -9.68 -10.88
CA GLN A 47 -1.01 -10.68 -10.19
C GLN A 47 -0.18 -11.66 -9.35
N GLN A 48 0.97 -12.10 -9.85
CA GLN A 48 1.88 -12.95 -9.09
C GLN A 48 2.42 -12.22 -7.86
N GLU A 49 2.90 -10.99 -8.01
CA GLU A 49 3.39 -10.18 -6.89
C GLU A 49 2.27 -9.92 -5.85
N MET A 50 1.03 -9.70 -6.28
CA MET A 50 -0.13 -9.59 -5.38
C MET A 50 -0.35 -10.86 -4.57
N SER A 51 -0.28 -12.03 -5.22
CA SER A 51 -0.42 -13.33 -4.56
C SER A 51 0.67 -13.55 -3.51
N GLU A 52 1.93 -13.27 -3.86
CA GLU A 52 3.06 -13.38 -2.94
C GLU A 52 2.93 -12.44 -1.74
N LEU A 53 2.55 -11.18 -1.98
CA LEU A 53 2.34 -10.22 -0.92
C LEU A 53 1.17 -10.63 -0.01
N LYS A 54 0.10 -11.20 -0.57
CA LYS A 54 -1.02 -11.75 0.21
C LYS A 54 -0.56 -12.82 1.19
N LEU A 55 0.23 -13.79 0.72
CA LEU A 55 0.76 -14.87 1.55
C LEU A 55 1.68 -14.34 2.66
N GLN A 56 2.52 -13.34 2.34
CA GLN A 56 3.36 -12.69 3.35
C GLN A 56 2.52 -12.01 4.43
N MET A 57 1.49 -11.25 4.04
CA MET A 57 0.61 -10.57 5.00
C MET A 57 -0.21 -11.57 5.84
N GLN A 58 -0.64 -12.69 5.25
CA GLN A 58 -1.32 -13.77 5.99
C GLN A 58 -0.40 -14.38 7.05
N SER A 59 0.85 -14.67 6.71
CA SER A 59 1.84 -15.20 7.68
C SER A 59 2.10 -14.24 8.84
N VAL A 60 2.14 -12.92 8.56
CA VAL A 60 2.27 -11.89 9.60
C VAL A 60 1.02 -11.84 10.49
N GLN A 61 -0.17 -11.96 9.91
CA GLN A 61 -1.43 -12.01 10.66
C GLN A 61 -1.44 -13.22 11.62
N GLU A 62 -1.05 -14.40 11.15
CA GLU A 62 -0.97 -15.61 11.98
C GLU A 62 0.04 -15.45 13.13
N SER A 63 1.18 -14.81 12.86
CA SER A 63 2.20 -14.52 13.88
C SER A 63 1.67 -13.53 14.93
N LEU A 64 0.92 -12.51 14.50
CA LEU A 64 0.28 -11.52 15.36
C LEU A 64 -0.79 -12.18 16.26
N ASP A 65 -1.66 -13.01 15.69
CA ASP A 65 -2.71 -13.72 16.43
C ASP A 65 -2.09 -14.65 17.49
N SER A 66 -1.02 -15.38 17.12
CA SER A 66 -0.25 -16.21 18.05
C SER A 66 0.36 -15.40 19.19
N GLN A 67 0.92 -14.22 18.90
CA GLN A 67 1.50 -13.36 19.93
C GLN A 67 0.44 -12.77 20.85
N LEU A 68 -0.73 -12.37 20.32
CA LEU A 68 -1.84 -11.90 21.13
C LEU A 68 -2.32 -12.99 22.10
N ALA A 69 -2.47 -14.23 21.63
CA ALA A 69 -2.84 -15.36 22.49
C ALA A 69 -1.80 -15.61 23.61
N LYS A 70 -0.50 -15.50 23.30
CA LYS A 70 0.57 -15.58 24.32
C LYS A 70 0.46 -14.46 25.36
N ILE A 71 0.19 -13.23 24.92
CA ILE A 71 0.03 -12.09 25.83
C ILE A 71 -1.15 -12.34 26.77
N GLU A 72 -2.30 -12.74 26.24
CA GLU A 72 -3.49 -13.03 27.03
C GLU A 72 -3.23 -14.14 28.06
N ALA A 73 -2.51 -15.19 27.68
CA ALA A 73 -2.09 -16.24 28.62
C ALA A 73 -1.17 -15.71 29.71
N LYS A 74 -0.14 -14.90 29.36
CA LYS A 74 0.78 -14.30 30.33
C LYS A 74 0.07 -13.33 31.28
N MET A 75 -0.97 -12.64 30.82
CA MET A 75 -1.74 -11.72 31.66
C MET A 75 -2.51 -12.44 32.78
N ALA A 76 -2.94 -13.68 32.56
CA ALA A 76 -3.74 -14.43 33.53
C ALA A 76 -2.97 -14.68 34.84
N ASP A 77 -1.65 -14.88 34.75
CA ASP A 77 -0.78 -15.22 35.88
C ASP A 77 0.15 -14.05 36.31
N ALA A 78 0.07 -12.91 35.63
CA ALA A 78 0.92 -11.76 35.87
C ALA A 78 0.46 -10.91 37.06
N ASP A 79 1.42 -10.27 37.73
CA ASP A 79 1.14 -9.20 38.70
C ASP A 79 0.58 -7.94 38.01
N GLU A 80 0.03 -7.00 38.79
CA GLU A 80 -0.63 -5.79 38.25
C GLU A 80 0.30 -4.96 37.34
N ALA A 81 1.57 -4.79 37.73
CA ALA A 81 2.53 -4.01 36.95
C ALA A 81 2.88 -4.69 35.62
N THR A 82 2.93 -6.01 35.60
CA THR A 82 3.18 -6.81 34.40
C THR A 82 1.92 -6.87 33.53
N GLN A 83 0.74 -6.98 34.12
CA GLN A 83 -0.54 -6.92 33.40
C GLN A 83 -0.71 -5.59 32.66
N GLU A 84 -0.36 -4.45 33.28
CA GLU A 84 -0.45 -3.14 32.62
C GLU A 84 0.45 -3.08 31.38
N LYS A 85 1.71 -3.52 31.48
CA LYS A 85 2.64 -3.58 30.33
C LYS A 85 2.15 -4.51 29.23
N LEU A 86 1.61 -5.68 29.61
CA LEU A 86 1.07 -6.64 28.66
C LEU A 86 -0.20 -6.11 27.97
N GLN A 87 -1.05 -5.38 28.69
CA GLN A 87 -2.24 -4.73 28.13
C GLN A 87 -1.87 -3.63 27.13
N ASP A 88 -0.83 -2.85 27.42
CA ASP A 88 -0.28 -1.86 26.49
C ASP A 88 0.28 -2.52 25.22
N ALA A 89 1.02 -3.61 25.38
CA ALA A 89 1.54 -4.40 24.27
C ALA A 89 0.42 -4.99 23.40
N LYS A 90 -0.61 -5.57 24.05
CA LYS A 90 -1.80 -6.11 23.39
C LYS A 90 -2.48 -5.04 22.53
N THR A 91 -2.76 -3.89 23.14
CA THR A 91 -3.44 -2.76 22.46
C THR A 91 -2.68 -2.27 21.24
N LYS A 92 -1.34 -2.19 21.34
CA LYS A 92 -0.49 -1.80 20.20
C LYS A 92 -0.55 -2.84 19.07
N LEU A 93 -0.40 -4.13 19.39
CA LEU A 93 -0.48 -5.21 18.39
C LEU A 93 -1.86 -5.28 17.74
N GLU A 94 -2.95 -5.15 18.49
CA GLU A 94 -4.31 -5.10 17.93
C GLU A 94 -4.47 -3.97 16.92
N ALA A 95 -3.94 -2.77 17.23
CA ALA A 95 -3.98 -1.63 16.32
C ALA A 95 -3.15 -1.87 15.04
N GLU A 96 -2.01 -2.54 15.16
CA GLU A 96 -1.21 -2.93 13.99
C GLU A 96 -1.91 -4.02 13.15
N GLY A 97 -2.56 -4.99 13.79
CA GLY A 97 -3.34 -6.04 13.14
C GLY A 97 -4.54 -5.48 12.38
N GLN A 98 -5.23 -4.48 12.93
CA GLN A 98 -6.30 -3.77 12.21
C GLN A 98 -5.78 -3.08 10.94
N LYS A 99 -4.61 -2.43 11.00
CA LYS A 99 -3.98 -1.82 9.82
C LYS A 99 -3.60 -2.89 8.79
N LEU A 100 -3.09 -4.04 9.23
CA LEU A 100 -2.72 -5.13 8.34
C LEU A 100 -3.96 -5.67 7.62
N SER A 101 -5.04 -5.93 8.36
CA SER A 101 -6.33 -6.37 7.80
C SER A 101 -6.88 -5.38 6.76
N GLN A 102 -6.85 -4.08 7.06
CA GLN A 102 -7.25 -3.04 6.10
C GLN A 102 -6.41 -3.07 4.82
N ARG A 103 -5.09 -3.22 4.94
CA ARG A 103 -4.22 -3.36 3.76
C ARG A 103 -4.50 -4.64 2.97
N MET A 104 -4.79 -5.76 3.65
CA MET A 104 -5.17 -7.01 2.98
C MET A 104 -6.51 -6.90 2.25
N GLN A 105 -7.46 -6.10 2.75
CA GLN A 105 -8.72 -5.83 2.07
C GLN A 105 -8.55 -4.91 0.86
N GLN A 106 -7.58 -3.99 0.91
CA GLN A 106 -7.22 -3.14 -0.23
C GLN A 106 -6.49 -3.94 -1.32
N LEU A 107 -5.77 -5.00 -0.94
CA LEU A 107 -5.08 -5.88 -1.87
C LEU A 107 -6.09 -6.53 -2.84
N GLY A 108 -6.02 -6.14 -4.12
CA GLY A 108 -6.92 -6.61 -5.18
C GLY A 108 -7.96 -5.58 -5.64
N ALA A 109 -8.07 -4.42 -4.99
CA ALA A 109 -8.86 -3.30 -5.50
C ALA A 109 -8.00 -2.46 -6.47
N ASP A 110 -8.18 -2.60 -7.79
CA ASP A 110 -7.58 -1.81 -8.89
C ASP A 110 -6.29 -1.02 -8.52
N MET A 111 -5.23 -1.74 -8.13
CA MET A 111 -3.98 -1.14 -7.62
C MET A 111 -2.97 -0.76 -8.70
N ASN A 112 -3.34 -0.85 -9.98
CA ASN A 112 -2.39 -0.78 -11.10
C ASN A 112 -1.58 0.53 -11.18
N THR A 113 -2.08 1.64 -10.63
CA THR A 113 -1.38 2.93 -10.69
C THR A 113 -0.41 3.17 -9.53
N ASP A 114 -0.62 2.53 -8.36
CA ASP A 114 0.14 2.77 -7.13
C ASP A 114 0.71 1.48 -6.50
N TRP A 115 0.87 0.42 -7.30
CA TRP A 115 1.25 -0.92 -6.84
C TRP A 115 2.56 -0.93 -6.03
N ASP A 116 3.59 -0.24 -6.51
CA ASP A 116 4.89 -0.23 -5.84
C ASP A 116 4.85 0.47 -4.49
N GLN A 117 4.12 1.57 -4.38
CA GLN A 117 3.92 2.28 -3.12
C GLN A 117 3.14 1.41 -2.13
N PHE A 118 2.08 0.75 -2.60
CA PHE A 118 1.32 -0.16 -1.76
C PHE A 118 2.17 -1.32 -1.24
N LYS A 119 2.96 -1.96 -2.11
CA LYS A 119 3.90 -3.04 -1.76
C LYS A 119 4.90 -2.58 -0.71
N MET A 120 5.45 -1.37 -0.85
CA MET A 120 6.38 -0.79 0.13
C MET A 120 5.70 -0.56 1.49
N ASP A 121 4.51 0.05 1.51
CA ASP A 121 3.74 0.30 2.72
C ASP A 121 3.38 -1.00 3.45
N ALA A 122 2.91 -2.01 2.71
CA ALA A 122 2.55 -3.31 3.25
C ALA A 122 3.76 -4.03 3.86
N LYS A 123 4.90 -4.04 3.17
CA LYS A 123 6.15 -4.62 3.68
C LYS A 123 6.67 -3.89 4.90
N GLN A 124 6.57 -2.55 4.94
CA GLN A 124 6.99 -1.77 6.10
C GLN A 124 6.09 -2.06 7.31
N LEU A 125 4.77 -2.17 7.11
CA LEU A 125 3.83 -2.54 8.16
C LEU A 125 4.13 -3.95 8.70
N ALA A 126 4.31 -4.92 7.81
CA ALA A 126 4.69 -6.29 8.17
C ALA A 126 5.96 -6.32 9.03
N LYS A 127 7.00 -5.61 8.59
CA LYS A 127 8.27 -5.51 9.32
C LYS A 127 8.11 -4.86 10.70
N ASN A 128 7.27 -3.83 10.81
CA ASN A 128 6.99 -3.19 12.08
C ASN A 128 6.34 -4.18 13.06
N ILE A 129 5.33 -4.92 12.60
CA ILE A 129 4.66 -5.96 13.40
C ILE A 129 5.66 -7.02 13.84
N GLU A 130 6.47 -7.55 12.94
CA GLU A 130 7.49 -8.55 13.29
C GLU A 130 8.47 -8.04 14.34
N ASN A 131 8.87 -6.77 14.25
CA ASN A 131 9.76 -6.16 15.24
C ASN A 131 9.06 -5.97 16.59
N SER A 132 7.79 -5.56 16.59
CA SER A 132 6.96 -5.46 17.79
C SER A 132 6.83 -6.82 18.48
N ILE A 133 6.55 -7.88 17.72
CA ILE A 133 6.48 -9.26 18.23
C ILE A 133 7.83 -9.69 18.82
N LYS A 134 8.94 -9.47 18.09
CA LYS A 134 10.29 -9.83 18.56
C LYS A 134 10.67 -9.09 19.84
N ALA A 135 10.35 -7.81 19.95
CA ALA A 135 10.62 -7.05 21.17
C ALA A 135 9.89 -7.65 22.39
N LEU A 136 8.65 -8.11 22.20
CA LEU A 136 7.84 -8.71 23.25
C LEU A 136 8.30 -10.11 23.66
N ASP A 137 8.85 -10.91 22.74
CA ASP A 137 9.45 -12.20 23.08
C ASP A 137 10.80 -12.05 23.82
N VAL A 138 11.56 -10.98 23.55
CA VAL A 138 12.85 -10.70 24.22
C VAL A 138 12.66 -10.12 25.64
N GLU A 139 11.61 -9.33 25.86
CA GLU A 139 11.33 -8.71 27.17
C GLU A 139 10.73 -9.67 28.21
N THR A 140 10.37 -10.90 27.84
CA THR A 140 10.07 -11.94 28.82
C THR A 140 11.33 -12.73 29.13
N PRO A 141 12.09 -12.40 30.20
CA PRO A 141 13.15 -13.29 30.66
C PRO A 141 12.52 -14.65 30.93
N ALA A 142 13.15 -15.69 30.39
CA ALA A 142 12.91 -17.04 30.84
C ALA A 142 13.03 -17.04 32.36
N ASP A 143 11.92 -17.32 33.03
CA ASP A 143 11.91 -17.67 34.43
C ASP A 143 12.87 -18.85 34.60
N ASN A 144 14.06 -18.56 35.11
CA ASN A 144 15.03 -19.57 35.53
C ASN A 144 14.51 -20.11 36.88
N GLY A 145 13.51 -20.98 36.81
CA GLY A 145 13.11 -21.86 37.91
C GLY A 145 14.17 -22.93 38.18
#